data_AF-A0A2U3KWW6-F1
#
_entry.id   AF-A0A2U3KWW6-F1
#
_cell.length_a   1.000
_cell.length_b   1.000
_cell.length_c   1.000
_cell.angle_alpha   90.00
_cell.angle_beta   90.00
_cell.angle_gamma   90.00
#
_symmetry.space_group_name_H-M   'P 1'
#
loop_
_entity.id
_entity.type
_entity.pdbx_description
1 polymer ?
#
loop_
_entity_poly.entity_id
_entity_poly.type
_entity_poly.pdbx_seq_one_letter_code
_entity_poly.pdbx_strand_id
1 'polypeptide(L)'
;MNLSGNWDWQTGKRIIAEFDSWKEKFPQVDEPYASPDGEIIAAAVRTEDDSMNVCANGEIWENGFDRIWYPRFAPDNRLTCLVSESGEWTVAVDGEPWEERFEFVWNTQFGADGKTIVASAVHSEKRYVALCNGVSWENGFLFMTQVTAGPGQDVAGS
;
A
#
# COMPACT_ATOMS: atom_id res chain seq x y z
N MET A 1 18.54 50.88 -9.53
CA MET A 1 17.44 49.96 -9.90
C MET A 1 17.19 49.07 -8.71
N ASN A 2 16.00 49.17 -8.10
CA ASN A 2 15.57 48.32 -6.99
C ASN A 2 15.07 46.98 -7.55
N LEU A 3 15.65 45.87 -7.09
CA LEU A 3 15.09 44.54 -7.31
C LEU A 3 14.49 44.06 -5.98
N SER A 4 13.27 44.50 -5.70
CA SER A 4 12.41 43.88 -4.68
C SER A 4 11.83 42.59 -5.28
N GLY A 5 12.58 41.50 -5.17
CA GLY A 5 12.02 40.16 -5.36
C GLY A 5 11.17 39.82 -4.14
N ASN A 6 9.86 39.98 -4.27
CA ASN A 6 8.86 39.54 -3.30
C ASN A 6 8.89 38.00 -3.25
N TRP A 7 9.84 37.43 -2.52
CA TRP A 7 9.85 36.00 -2.21
C TRP A 7 9.16 35.82 -0.86
N ASP A 8 7.98 35.22 -0.89
CA ASP A 8 7.23 34.83 0.30
C ASP A 8 7.78 33.48 0.79
N TRP A 9 8.60 33.56 1.85
CA TRP A 9 9.17 32.41 2.54
C TRP A 9 8.22 31.82 3.59
N GLN A 10 6.91 32.09 3.54
CA GLN A 10 5.97 31.40 4.41
C GLN A 10 5.91 29.92 4.06
N THR A 11 6.71 29.12 4.75
CA THR A 11 6.48 27.69 4.87
C THR A 11 5.19 27.51 5.68
N GLY A 12 4.07 27.46 4.95
CA GLY A 12 2.79 27.10 5.53
C GLY A 12 2.90 25.70 6.14
N LYS A 13 2.72 25.59 7.46
CA LYS A 13 2.48 24.29 8.09
C LYS A 13 0.99 24.03 8.02
N ARG A 14 0.60 22.95 7.36
CA ARG A 14 -0.78 22.46 7.31
C ARG A 14 -0.86 21.15 8.06
N ILE A 15 -1.85 21.02 8.93
CA ILE A 15 -2.17 19.74 9.59
C ILE A 15 -2.99 18.93 8.58
N ILE A 16 -2.47 17.78 8.18
CA ILE A 16 -3.12 16.87 7.23
C ILE A 16 -3.95 15.80 7.94
N ALA A 17 -3.59 15.44 9.18
CA ALA A 17 -4.43 14.67 10.10
C ALA A 17 -4.00 14.86 11.55
N GLU A 18 -4.94 14.67 12.47
CA GLU A 18 -4.69 14.66 13.92
C GLU A 18 -4.39 13.22 14.38
N PHE A 19 -3.23 12.68 13.99
CA PHE A 19 -2.86 11.29 14.23
C PHE A 19 -2.94 10.86 15.70
N ASP A 20 -2.62 11.76 16.65
CA ASP A 20 -2.71 11.43 18.08
C ASP A 20 -4.15 11.13 18.54
N SER A 21 -5.17 11.73 17.90
CA SER A 21 -6.57 11.41 18.19
C SER A 21 -6.95 9.98 17.83
N TRP A 22 -6.20 9.32 16.94
CA TRP A 22 -6.50 7.94 16.53
C TRP A 22 -6.24 6.95 17.66
N LYS A 23 -5.27 7.24 18.54
CA LYS A 23 -4.98 6.41 19.72
C LYS A 23 -6.11 6.43 20.75
N GLU A 24 -6.99 7.42 20.69
CA GLU A 24 -8.20 7.49 21.52
C GLU A 24 -9.38 6.75 20.87
N LYS A 25 -9.37 6.61 19.54
CA LYS A 25 -10.45 5.98 18.74
C LYS A 25 -10.26 4.48 18.55
N PHE A 26 -9.02 4.02 18.46
CA PHE A 26 -8.71 2.63 18.11
C PHE A 26 -7.95 1.93 19.25
N PRO A 27 -8.34 0.69 19.62
CA PRO A 27 -7.58 -0.15 20.55
C PRO A 27 -6.10 -0.35 20.19
N GLN A 28 -5.75 -0.28 18.91
CA GLN A 28 -4.38 -0.34 18.43
C GLN A 28 -4.24 0.51 17.17
N VAL A 29 -3.12 1.24 17.08
CA VAL A 29 -2.70 1.99 15.89
C VAL A 29 -1.24 1.64 15.64
N ASP A 30 -0.93 1.14 14.45
CA ASP A 30 0.43 0.82 14.04
C ASP A 30 1.19 2.09 13.60
N GLU A 31 2.46 1.93 13.19
CA GLU A 31 3.25 3.04 12.67
C GLU A 31 2.59 3.66 11.41
N PRO A 32 2.54 5.00 11.31
CA PRO A 32 1.92 5.66 10.18
C PRO A 32 2.84 5.74 8.96
N TYR A 33 2.22 5.82 7.79
CA TYR A 33 2.84 5.98 6.48
C TYR A 33 2.29 7.25 5.83
N ALA A 34 3.15 8.03 5.16
CA ALA A 34 2.73 9.23 4.44
C ALA A 34 2.76 8.99 2.92
N SER A 35 1.81 9.58 2.19
CA SER A 35 1.81 9.58 0.73
C SER A 35 2.97 10.43 0.18
N PRO A 36 3.43 10.16 -1.07
CA PRO A 36 4.46 10.94 -1.73
C PRO A 36 4.20 12.44 -1.80
N ASP A 37 2.95 12.85 -2.01
CA ASP A 37 2.54 14.26 -2.03
C ASP A 37 2.38 14.88 -0.63
N GLY A 38 2.41 14.06 0.43
CA GLY A 38 2.24 14.49 1.80
C GLY A 38 0.80 14.88 2.17
N GLU A 39 -0.20 14.54 1.37
CA GLU A 39 -1.61 14.86 1.66
C GLU A 39 -2.35 13.75 2.41
N ILE A 40 -1.80 12.54 2.46
CA ILE A 40 -2.38 11.39 3.15
C ILE A 40 -1.40 10.85 4.19
N ILE A 41 -1.90 10.64 5.41
CA ILE A 41 -1.27 9.76 6.40
C ILE A 41 -2.20 8.58 6.64
N ALA A 42 -1.64 7.38 6.68
CA ALA A 42 -2.40 6.15 6.91
C ALA A 42 -1.70 5.22 7.90
N ALA A 43 -2.48 4.46 8.65
CA ALA A 43 -1.98 3.41 9.55
C ALA A 43 -2.94 2.22 9.57
N ALA A 44 -2.39 1.02 9.77
CA ALA A 44 -3.21 -0.12 10.16
C ALA A 44 -3.71 0.11 11.59
N VAL A 45 -4.98 -0.21 11.83
CA VAL A 45 -5.65 -0.05 13.12
C VAL A 45 -6.43 -1.32 13.45
N ARG A 46 -6.61 -1.59 14.75
CA ARG A 46 -7.61 -2.55 15.21
C ARG A 46 -8.85 -1.78 15.64
N THR A 47 -10.01 -2.18 15.14
CA THR A 47 -11.31 -1.60 15.49
C THR A 47 -11.85 -2.20 16.79
N GLU A 48 -12.96 -1.65 17.30
CA GLU A 48 -13.58 -2.13 18.55
C GLU A 48 -14.18 -3.54 18.43
N ASP A 49 -14.53 -3.96 17.20
CA ASP A 49 -15.03 -5.32 16.90
C ASP A 49 -13.91 -6.35 16.68
N ASP A 50 -12.66 -5.99 17.02
CA ASP A 50 -11.47 -6.84 16.91
C ASP A 50 -11.04 -7.16 15.46
N SER A 51 -11.63 -6.50 14.45
CA SER A 51 -11.16 -6.57 13.06
C SER A 51 -9.97 -5.63 12.79
N MET A 52 -9.17 -5.94 11.77
CA MET A 52 -8.11 -5.06 11.29
C MET A 52 -8.65 -4.16 10.18
N ASN A 53 -8.28 -2.88 10.19
CA ASN A 53 -8.64 -1.93 9.14
C ASN A 53 -7.45 -0.97 8.87
N VAL A 54 -7.52 -0.15 7.83
CA VAL A 54 -6.62 0.97 7.59
C VAL A 54 -7.37 2.25 7.82
N CYS A 55 -6.79 3.13 8.65
CA CYS A 55 -7.27 4.50 8.80
C CYS A 55 -6.40 5.42 7.94
N ALA A 56 -7.00 6.14 7.00
CA ALA A 56 -6.37 7.17 6.18
C ALA A 56 -7.01 8.54 6.50
N ASN A 57 -6.19 9.51 6.94
CA ASN A 57 -6.65 10.84 7.35
C ASN A 57 -7.83 10.87 8.34
N GLY A 58 -8.01 9.81 9.14
CA GLY A 58 -9.03 9.71 10.18
C GLY A 58 -10.27 8.91 9.77
N GLU A 59 -10.34 8.45 8.52
CA GLU A 59 -11.41 7.61 7.99
C GLU A 59 -10.89 6.19 7.77
N ILE A 60 -11.67 5.18 8.14
CA ILE A 60 -11.33 3.78 7.89
C ILE A 60 -11.85 3.32 6.52
N TRP A 61 -11.24 2.30 5.94
CA TRP A 61 -11.79 1.66 4.75
C TRP A 61 -13.16 1.02 5.02
N GLU A 62 -13.97 0.90 3.97
CA GLU A 62 -15.31 0.29 4.05
C GLU A 62 -15.25 -1.18 4.52
N ASN A 63 -14.23 -1.91 4.06
CA ASN A 63 -14.02 -3.32 4.39
C ASN A 63 -12.89 -3.47 5.42
N GLY A 64 -13.16 -4.26 6.46
CA GLY A 64 -12.15 -4.77 7.39
C GLY A 64 -11.57 -6.11 6.92
N PHE A 65 -10.49 -6.54 7.55
CA PHE A 65 -9.76 -7.76 7.21
C PHE A 65 -9.32 -8.50 8.48
N ASP A 66 -8.97 -9.79 8.36
CA ASP A 66 -8.40 -10.55 9.47
C ASP A 66 -6.97 -10.07 9.79
N ARG A 67 -6.23 -9.67 8.75
CA ARG A 67 -4.85 -9.18 8.83
C ARG A 67 -4.60 -8.12 7.78
N ILE A 68 -3.79 -7.13 8.13
CA ILE A 68 -3.31 -6.07 7.24
C ILE A 68 -1.83 -5.87 7.50
N TRP A 69 -0.99 -6.10 6.50
CA TRP A 69 0.45 -5.96 6.57
C TRP A 69 0.99 -5.08 5.45
N TYR A 70 2.17 -4.53 5.70
CA TYR A 70 2.98 -3.82 4.70
C TYR A 70 2.23 -2.69 3.95
N PRO A 71 1.66 -1.68 4.66
CA PRO A 71 1.10 -0.51 4.00
C PRO A 71 2.16 0.24 3.19
N ARG A 72 1.88 0.53 1.92
CA ARG A 72 2.81 1.20 1.00
C ARG A 72 2.07 2.08 0.02
N PHE A 73 2.50 3.34 -0.08
CA PHE A 73 2.00 4.24 -1.10
C PHE A 73 2.72 4.04 -2.44
N ALA A 74 1.94 3.97 -3.51
CA ALA A 74 2.40 4.06 -4.88
C ALA A 74 2.83 5.50 -5.22
N PRO A 75 3.63 5.71 -6.29
CA PRO A 75 4.02 7.05 -6.74
C PRO A 75 2.85 7.98 -7.08
N ASP A 76 1.67 7.43 -7.41
CA ASP A 76 0.43 8.17 -7.68
C ASP A 76 -0.47 8.35 -6.44
N ASN A 77 0.10 8.15 -5.24
CA ASN A 77 -0.53 8.28 -3.92
C ASN A 77 -1.60 7.24 -3.58
N ARG A 78 -1.82 6.20 -4.40
CA ARG A 78 -2.67 5.07 -3.99
C ARG A 78 -2.02 4.29 -2.86
N LEU A 79 -2.78 3.93 -1.84
CA LEU A 79 -2.31 3.11 -0.73
C LEU A 79 -2.54 1.63 -1.03
N THR A 80 -1.49 0.83 -0.89
CA THR A 80 -1.57 -0.63 -0.99
C THR A 80 -1.31 -1.29 0.34
N CYS A 81 -2.00 -2.39 0.63
CA CYS A 81 -1.75 -3.24 1.78
C CYS A 81 -1.82 -4.71 1.38
N LEU A 82 -1.05 -5.57 2.03
CA LEU A 82 -1.24 -7.02 2.00
C LEU A 82 -2.34 -7.35 2.99
N VAL A 83 -3.46 -7.90 2.53
CA VAL A 83 -4.63 -8.18 3.37
C VAL A 83 -4.94 -9.66 3.36
N SER A 84 -5.49 -10.18 4.46
CA SER A 84 -6.02 -11.54 4.52
C SER A 84 -7.47 -11.58 4.97
N GLU A 85 -8.24 -12.46 4.36
CA GLU A 85 -9.59 -12.80 4.75
C GLU A 85 -9.77 -14.32 4.68
N SER A 86 -10.30 -14.93 5.74
CA SER A 86 -10.50 -16.39 5.84
C SER A 86 -9.22 -17.21 5.59
N GLY A 87 -8.05 -16.64 5.91
CA GLY A 87 -6.74 -17.28 5.76
C GLY A 87 -6.11 -17.19 4.38
N GLU A 88 -6.78 -16.60 3.39
CA GLU A 88 -6.22 -16.32 2.08
C GLU A 88 -5.75 -14.87 1.98
N TRP A 89 -4.69 -14.63 1.20
CA TRP A 89 -4.02 -13.34 1.09
C TRP A 89 -4.22 -12.72 -0.29
N THR A 90 -4.26 -11.39 -0.34
CA THR A 90 -4.23 -10.61 -1.57
C THR A 90 -3.68 -9.19 -1.32
N VAL A 91 -3.57 -8.38 -2.36
CA VAL A 91 -3.26 -6.94 -2.23
C VAL A 91 -4.56 -6.15 -2.29
N ALA A 92 -4.78 -5.26 -1.32
CA ALA A 92 -5.80 -4.21 -1.41
C ALA A 92 -5.18 -2.91 -1.90
N VAL A 93 -5.89 -2.20 -2.78
CA VAL A 93 -5.53 -0.88 -3.31
C VAL A 93 -6.65 0.09 -2.93
N ASP A 94 -6.35 1.07 -2.09
CA ASP A 94 -7.31 2.04 -1.55
C ASP A 94 -8.58 1.40 -0.95
N GLY A 95 -8.40 0.26 -0.27
CA GLY A 95 -9.49 -0.50 0.36
C GLY A 95 -10.12 -1.58 -0.50
N GLU A 96 -9.81 -1.60 -1.80
CA GLU A 96 -10.34 -2.60 -2.74
C GLU A 96 -9.36 -3.77 -2.91
N PRO A 97 -9.66 -4.98 -2.39
CA PRO A 97 -8.84 -6.15 -2.63
C PRO A 97 -8.88 -6.55 -4.11
N TRP A 98 -7.76 -7.04 -4.65
CA TRP A 98 -7.76 -7.72 -5.94
C TRP A 98 -8.73 -8.91 -5.95
N GLU A 99 -9.11 -9.43 -7.11
CA GLU A 99 -10.02 -10.59 -7.20
C GLU A 99 -9.32 -11.91 -6.83
N GLU A 100 -8.08 -12.12 -7.27
CA GLU A 100 -7.34 -13.35 -6.98
C GLU A 100 -6.94 -13.46 -5.50
N ARG A 101 -6.88 -14.69 -5.00
CA ARG A 101 -6.55 -15.06 -3.62
C ARG A 101 -5.40 -16.07 -3.62
N PHE A 102 -4.52 -15.97 -2.63
CA PHE A 102 -3.26 -16.72 -2.58
C PHE A 102 -3.01 -17.28 -1.18
N GLU A 103 -2.15 -18.30 -1.06
CA GLU A 103 -1.72 -18.81 0.25
C GLU A 103 -0.94 -17.73 1.02
N PHE A 104 -0.17 -16.90 0.30
CA PHE A 104 0.53 -15.76 0.85
C PHE A 104 0.90 -14.76 -0.26
N VAL A 105 0.89 -13.46 0.06
CA VAL A 105 1.42 -12.40 -0.81
C VAL A 105 2.47 -11.58 -0.08
N TRP A 106 3.51 -11.10 -0.78
CA TRP A 106 4.55 -10.25 -0.21
C TRP A 106 5.16 -9.30 -1.23
N ASN A 107 5.89 -8.32 -0.70
CA ASN A 107 6.76 -7.42 -1.46
C ASN A 107 6.02 -6.66 -2.59
N THR A 108 5.01 -5.87 -2.21
CA THR A 108 4.38 -4.93 -3.15
C THR A 108 5.39 -3.92 -3.65
N GLN A 109 5.41 -3.72 -4.97
CA GLN A 109 6.29 -2.81 -5.70
C GLN A 109 5.51 -2.03 -6.75
N PHE A 110 6.11 -0.93 -7.20
CA PHE A 110 5.45 0.02 -8.10
C PHE A 110 6.28 0.26 -9.36
N GLY A 111 5.59 0.31 -10.49
CA GLY A 111 6.14 0.76 -11.76
C GLY A 111 6.50 2.24 -11.75
N ALA A 112 7.48 2.60 -12.58
CA ALA A 112 7.83 4.01 -12.83
C ALA A 112 6.67 4.79 -13.49
N ASP A 113 5.70 4.09 -14.08
CA ASP A 113 4.48 4.67 -14.63
C ASP A 113 3.48 5.11 -13.55
N GLY A 114 3.72 4.78 -12.27
CA GLY A 114 2.83 5.01 -11.14
C GLY A 114 1.57 4.12 -11.13
N LYS A 115 1.28 3.43 -12.23
CA LYS A 115 0.05 2.66 -12.41
C LYS A 115 0.22 1.19 -12.10
N THR A 116 1.38 0.65 -12.46
CA THR A 116 1.69 -0.77 -12.35
C THR A 116 2.01 -1.12 -10.90
N ILE A 117 1.28 -2.06 -10.33
CA ILE A 117 1.52 -2.64 -9.01
C ILE A 117 1.92 -4.08 -9.20
N VAL A 118 3.04 -4.48 -8.60
CA VAL A 118 3.56 -5.84 -8.67
C VAL A 118 3.68 -6.41 -7.27
N ALA A 119 3.34 -7.69 -7.11
CA ALA A 119 3.55 -8.42 -5.87
C ALA A 119 4.04 -9.83 -6.17
N SER A 120 4.63 -10.48 -5.18
CA SER A 120 4.96 -11.90 -5.25
C SER A 120 3.96 -12.69 -4.43
N ALA A 121 3.60 -13.88 -4.89
CA ALA A 121 2.61 -14.71 -4.21
C ALA A 121 2.97 -16.20 -4.24
N VAL A 122 2.41 -16.94 -3.29
CA VAL A 122 2.37 -18.40 -3.31
C VAL A 122 0.96 -18.80 -3.75
N HIS A 123 0.88 -19.38 -4.95
CA HIS A 123 -0.30 -20.03 -5.45
C HIS A 123 -0.27 -21.53 -5.09
N SER A 124 -1.42 -22.20 -5.23
CA SER A 124 -1.63 -23.60 -4.86
C SER A 124 -0.45 -24.53 -5.15
N GLU A 125 -0.22 -25.48 -4.23
CA GLU A 125 0.90 -26.43 -4.27
C GLU A 125 2.29 -25.75 -4.15
N LYS A 126 2.38 -24.63 -3.42
CA LYS A 126 3.63 -23.90 -3.16
C LYS A 126 4.30 -23.34 -4.41
N ARG A 127 3.53 -22.98 -5.44
CA ARG A 127 4.06 -22.36 -6.65
C ARG A 127 4.23 -20.85 -6.42
N TYR A 128 5.45 -20.36 -6.59
CA TYR A 128 5.74 -18.93 -6.53
C TYR A 128 5.35 -18.26 -7.85
N VAL A 129 4.58 -17.17 -7.78
CA VAL A 129 4.11 -16.40 -8.95
C VAL A 129 4.36 -14.90 -8.76
N ALA A 130 4.56 -14.19 -9.87
CA ALA A 130 4.51 -12.73 -9.89
C ALA A 130 3.09 -12.31 -10.22
N LEU A 131 2.59 -11.28 -9.54
CA LEU A 131 1.30 -10.67 -9.79
C LEU A 131 1.53 -9.29 -10.41
N CYS A 132 0.86 -8.97 -11.50
CA CYS A 132 0.83 -7.61 -12.05
C CYS A 132 -0.61 -7.11 -12.06
N ASN A 133 -0.91 -6.09 -11.25
CA ASN A 133 -2.25 -5.54 -11.06
C ASN A 133 -3.32 -6.62 -10.79
N GLY A 134 -3.00 -7.58 -9.92
CA GLY A 134 -3.92 -8.67 -9.55
C GLY A 134 -3.92 -9.88 -10.47
N VAL A 135 -3.19 -9.86 -11.59
CA VAL A 135 -3.14 -10.98 -12.53
C VAL A 135 -1.84 -11.76 -12.38
N SER A 136 -1.97 -13.08 -12.19
CA SER A 136 -0.84 -14.01 -12.16
C SER A 136 -0.11 -14.10 -13.50
N TRP A 137 1.21 -13.94 -13.51
CA TRP A 137 2.01 -14.02 -14.74
C TRP A 137 2.27 -15.48 -15.16
N GLU A 138 1.86 -15.87 -16.38
CA GLU A 138 1.88 -17.28 -16.83
C GLU A 138 3.28 -17.90 -16.95
N ASN A 139 4.34 -17.10 -17.18
CA ASN A 139 5.72 -17.56 -17.28
C ASN A 139 6.51 -17.22 -16.01
N GLY A 140 6.18 -17.87 -14.89
CA GLY A 140 6.88 -17.67 -13.62
C GLY A 140 8.39 -17.90 -13.72
N PHE A 141 9.19 -17.07 -13.05
CA PHE A 141 10.61 -17.31 -12.84
C PHE A 141 10.82 -18.17 -11.59
N LEU A 142 11.70 -19.17 -11.67
CA LEU A 142 11.96 -20.18 -10.62
C LEU A 142 12.53 -19.60 -9.31
N PHE A 143 13.01 -18.36 -9.31
CA PHE A 143 13.41 -17.60 -8.13
C PHE A 143 13.09 -16.11 -8.37
N MET A 144 12.42 -15.46 -7.42
CA MET A 144 12.26 -14.00 -7.41
C MET A 144 12.48 -13.50 -5.98
N THR A 145 13.69 -13.00 -5.71
CA THR A 145 13.99 -12.31 -4.45
C THR A 145 13.86 -10.79 -4.60
N GLN A 146 13.88 -10.31 -5.83
CA GLN A 146 13.72 -8.92 -6.23
C GLN A 146 12.93 -8.91 -7.54
N VAL A 147 11.77 -8.26 -7.55
CA VAL A 147 11.22 -7.72 -8.79
C VAL A 147 11.74 -6.28 -8.89
N THR A 148 12.00 -5.77 -10.08
CA THR A 148 12.21 -4.34 -10.31
C THR A 148 11.43 -3.99 -11.56
N ALA A 149 10.58 -2.97 -11.46
CA ALA A 149 9.88 -2.46 -12.62
C ALA A 149 10.85 -1.62 -13.47
N GLY A 150 11.07 -2.04 -14.72
CA GLY A 150 11.79 -1.27 -15.72
C GLY A 150 10.86 -0.28 -16.45
N PRO A 151 11.41 0.65 -17.24
CA PRO A 151 10.62 1.50 -18.13
C PRO A 151 10.13 0.67 -19.33
N GLY A 152 8.94 0.10 -19.18
CA GLY A 152 8.29 -0.82 -20.11
C GLY A 152 7.44 -1.81 -19.30
N GLN A 153 6.55 -2.59 -19.90
CA GLN A 153 5.86 -3.69 -19.19
C GLN A 153 6.82 -4.82 -18.74
N ASP A 154 8.12 -4.56 -18.77
CA ASP A 154 9.18 -5.49 -18.44
C ASP A 154 9.58 -5.31 -16.96
N VAL A 155 9.34 -6.37 -16.21
CA VAL A 155 9.84 -6.56 -14.85
C VAL A 155 11.02 -7.53 -14.91
N ALA A 156 12.19 -7.10 -14.46
CA ALA A 156 13.36 -7.97 -14.36
C ALA A 156 13.41 -8.58 -12.95
N GLY A 157 13.58 -9.92 -12.91
CA GLY A 157 13.92 -10.66 -11.70
C GLY A 157 15.36 -11.14 -11.76
N SER A 158 16.09 -11.02 -10.65
CA SER A 158 17.40 -11.65 -10.45
C SER A 158 17.28 -12.89 -9.57
#